data_AF-A0A0N8PNU7-F1
#
_entry.id   AF-A0A0N8PNU7-F1
#
_cell.length_a   1.000
_cell.length_b   1.000
_cell.length_c   1.000
_cell.angle_alpha   90.00
_cell.angle_beta   90.00
_cell.angle_gamma   90.00
#
_symmetry.space_group_name_H-M   'P 1'
#
loop_
_entity.id
_entity.type
_entity.pdbx_description
1 polymer ?
#
loop_
_entity_poly.entity_id
_entity_poly.type
_entity_poly.pdbx_seq_one_letter_code
_entity_poly.pdbx_strand_id
1 'polypeptide(L)'
;MPLYQSRRQYQESLRRRQKRRQARMRRLRALMGVRFWTRAAITIGIGICLVFWAKFAFVYDIPTNFQASGLSNLSAYVTLKPWWFGPPAFDLLQTETSNLQPYLSPDESLLQGLGRYSAVVTHPDFIWVMKR
;
A
#
# COMPACT_ATOMS: atom_id res chain seq x y z
N MET A 1 -7.16 67.32 36.49
CA MET A 1 -7.92 66.39 35.62
C MET A 1 -7.04 65.18 35.20
N PRO A 2 -6.92 64.11 36.01
CA PRO A 2 -6.07 62.96 35.70
C PRO A 2 -6.81 61.71 35.15
N LEU A 3 -8.15 61.72 35.07
CA LEU A 3 -8.96 60.53 34.78
C LEU A 3 -8.96 60.06 33.31
N TYR A 4 -8.41 60.85 32.38
CA TYR A 4 -8.43 60.53 30.94
C TYR A 4 -7.21 59.70 30.49
N GLN A 5 -6.05 59.82 31.16
CA GLN A 5 -4.85 59.05 30.80
C GLN A 5 -4.97 57.57 31.16
N SER A 6 -5.65 57.25 32.27
CA SER A 6 -5.87 55.87 32.74
C SER A 6 -6.75 55.05 31.78
N ARG A 7 -7.76 55.66 31.14
CA ARG A 7 -8.59 54.99 30.13
C ARG A 7 -7.81 54.56 28.89
N ARG A 8 -6.89 55.40 28.38
CA ARG A 8 -6.05 55.05 27.22
C ARG A 8 -5.09 53.91 27.55
N GLN A 9 -4.43 53.96 28.71
CA GLN A 9 -3.54 52.89 29.17
C GLN A 9 -4.29 51.56 29.40
N TYR A 10 -5.50 51.63 29.95
CA TYR A 10 -6.34 50.45 30.16
C TYR A 10 -6.78 49.82 28.82
N GLN A 11 -7.21 50.63 27.86
CA GLN A 11 -7.58 50.16 26.51
C GLN A 11 -6.38 49.55 25.74
N GLU A 12 -5.19 50.12 25.87
CA GLU A 12 -3.97 49.54 25.29
C GLU A 12 -3.60 48.19 25.91
N SER A 13 -3.77 48.04 27.22
CA SER A 13 -3.50 46.78 27.92
C SER A 13 -4.44 45.65 27.45
N LEU A 14 -5.72 45.98 27.21
CA LEU A 14 -6.72 45.06 26.65
C LEU A 14 -6.41 44.69 25.20
N ARG A 15 -6.04 45.66 24.36
CA ARG A 15 -5.60 45.42 22.97
C ARG A 15 -4.36 44.53 22.91
N ARG A 16 -3.37 44.74 23.80
CA ARG A 16 -2.18 43.88 23.92
C ARG A 16 -2.54 42.46 24.38
N ARG A 17 -3.47 42.30 25.33
CA ARG A 17 -3.99 40.98 25.75
C ARG A 17 -4.73 40.25 24.63
N GLN A 18 -5.57 40.95 23.86
CA GLN A 18 -6.27 40.37 22.71
C GLN A 18 -5.33 39.96 21.58
N LYS A 19 -4.33 40.79 21.23
CA LYS A 19 -3.29 40.44 20.24
C LYS A 19 -2.50 39.20 20.65
N ARG A 20 -2.14 39.05 21.94
CA ARG A 20 -1.46 37.85 22.46
C ARG A 20 -2.35 36.59 22.38
N ARG A 21 -3.65 36.71 22.67
CA ARG A 21 -4.61 35.60 22.51
C ARG A 21 -4.78 35.17 21.05
N GLN A 22 -4.87 36.13 20.12
CA GLN A 22 -4.97 35.84 18.69
C GLN A 22 -3.70 35.16 18.15
N ALA A 23 -2.50 35.57 18.59
CA ALA A 23 -1.25 34.91 18.20
C ALA A 23 -1.17 33.45 18.68
N ARG A 24 -1.62 33.16 19.92
CA ARG A 24 -1.73 31.78 20.43
C ARG A 24 -2.73 30.95 19.65
N MET A 25 -3.90 31.50 19.35
CA MET A 25 -4.95 30.82 18.56
C MET A 25 -4.48 30.50 17.13
N ARG A 26 -3.71 31.39 16.49
CA ARG A 26 -3.12 31.14 15.16
C ARG A 26 -2.14 29.96 15.17
N ARG A 27 -1.29 29.86 16.19
CA ARG A 27 -0.36 28.72 16.36
C ARG A 27 -1.10 27.40 16.63
N LEU A 28 -2.15 27.43 17.44
CA LEU A 28 -2.97 26.24 17.72
C LEU A 28 -3.75 25.76 16.50
N ARG A 29 -4.28 26.66 15.66
CA ARG A 29 -4.92 26.27 14.38
C ARG A 29 -3.94 25.62 13.41
N ALA A 30 -2.71 26.11 13.32
CA ALA A 30 -1.68 25.50 12.48
C ALA A 30 -1.37 24.07 12.94
N LEU A 31 -1.26 23.83 14.26
CA LEU A 31 -1.05 22.49 14.81
C LEU A 31 -2.23 21.53 14.59
N MET A 32 -3.47 22.04 14.63
CA MET A 32 -4.69 21.26 14.33
C MET A 32 -4.74 20.87 12.84
N GLY A 33 -4.37 21.78 11.94
CA GLY A 33 -4.27 21.50 10.52
C GLY A 33 -3.22 20.41 10.23
N VAL A 34 -2.03 20.53 10.82
CA VAL A 34 -0.95 19.53 10.65
C VAL A 34 -1.39 18.15 11.15
N ARG A 35 -2.06 18.06 12.31
CA ARG A 35 -2.57 16.78 12.83
C ARG A 35 -3.62 16.13 11.93
N PHE A 36 -4.46 16.93 11.28
CA PHE A 36 -5.42 16.41 10.30
C PHE A 36 -4.70 15.88 9.06
N TRP A 37 -3.77 16.65 8.51
CA TRP A 37 -2.99 16.25 7.33
C TRP A 37 -2.11 15.04 7.58
N THR A 38 -1.49 14.91 8.76
CA THR A 38 -0.70 13.71 9.09
C THR A 38 -1.58 12.49 9.20
N ARG A 39 -2.76 12.59 9.84
CA ARG A 39 -3.72 11.49 9.88
C ARG A 39 -4.21 11.11 8.49
N ALA A 40 -4.54 12.10 7.65
CA ALA A 40 -4.95 11.85 6.27
C ALA A 40 -3.85 11.15 5.47
N ALA A 41 -2.60 11.60 5.57
CA ALA A 41 -1.46 10.99 4.90
C ALA A 41 -1.24 9.54 5.36
N ILE A 42 -1.36 9.26 6.66
CA ILE A 42 -1.26 7.90 7.20
C ILE A 42 -2.38 7.02 6.65
N THR A 43 -3.64 7.49 6.69
CA THR A 43 -4.78 6.73 6.18
C THR A 43 -4.64 6.43 4.68
N ILE A 44 -4.20 7.41 3.89
CA ILE A 44 -3.93 7.23 2.47
C ILE A 44 -2.80 6.22 2.26
N GLY A 45 -1.70 6.33 3.00
CA GLY A 45 -0.58 5.39 2.92
C GLY A 45 -0.99 3.96 3.23
N ILE A 46 -1.75 3.75 4.31
CA ILE A 46 -2.31 2.44 4.67
C ILE A 46 -3.24 1.93 3.56
N GLY A 47 -4.10 2.80 3.00
CA GLY A 47 -4.97 2.46 1.89
C GLY A 47 -4.20 1.98 0.66
N ILE A 48 -3.13 2.69 0.29
CA ILE A 48 -2.26 2.30 -0.84
C ILE A 48 -1.59 0.96 -0.56
N CYS A 49 -1.04 0.75 0.64
CA CYS A 49 -0.44 -0.54 1.01
C CYS A 49 -1.44 -1.69 0.95
N LEU A 50 -2.68 -1.48 1.42
CA LEU A 50 -3.75 -2.47 1.35
C LEU A 50 -4.14 -2.77 -0.10
N VAL A 51 -4.29 -1.75 -0.95
CA VAL A 51 -4.59 -1.93 -2.37
C VAL A 51 -3.46 -2.69 -3.07
N PHE A 52 -2.21 -2.35 -2.76
CA PHE A 52 -1.05 -3.02 -3.32
C PHE A 52 -1.04 -4.51 -2.92
N TRP A 53 -1.21 -4.80 -1.64
CA TRP A 53 -1.32 -6.18 -1.14
C TRP A 53 -2.52 -6.94 -1.73
N ALA A 54 -3.65 -6.25 -1.88
CA ALA A 54 -4.89 -6.81 -2.39
C ALA A 54 -4.88 -7.06 -3.90
N LYS A 55 -4.06 -6.34 -4.68
CA LYS A 55 -4.15 -6.39 -6.14
C LYS A 55 -2.92 -6.91 -6.87
N PHE A 56 -1.77 -6.90 -6.20
CA PHE A 56 -0.54 -7.43 -6.74
C PHE A 56 -0.26 -8.82 -6.15
N ALA A 57 0.36 -9.67 -6.96
CA ALA A 57 0.88 -10.97 -6.54
C ALA A 57 2.36 -11.04 -6.90
N PHE A 58 3.18 -11.44 -5.94
CA PHE A 58 4.59 -11.76 -6.13
C PHE A 58 4.73 -13.25 -6.36
N VAL A 59 5.36 -13.63 -7.47
CA VAL A 59 5.54 -15.03 -7.85
C VAL A 59 7.02 -15.31 -7.95
N TYR A 60 7.47 -16.38 -7.32
CA TYR A 60 8.88 -16.72 -7.24
C TYR A 60 9.08 -18.24 -7.35
N ASP A 61 10.34 -18.64 -7.49
CA ASP A 61 10.77 -20.04 -7.67
C ASP A 61 10.02 -20.74 -8.81
N ILE A 62 10.12 -20.14 -10.00
CA ILE A 62 9.48 -20.65 -11.21
C ILE A 62 10.23 -21.91 -11.69
N PRO A 63 9.54 -23.05 -11.84
CA PRO A 63 10.17 -24.28 -12.31
C PRO A 63 10.62 -24.16 -13.77
N THR A 64 11.78 -24.74 -14.08
CA THR A 64 12.39 -24.68 -15.44
C THR A 64 11.55 -25.33 -16.51
N ASN A 65 10.69 -26.25 -16.11
CA ASN A 65 9.88 -27.06 -17.03
C ASN A 65 8.59 -26.32 -17.43
N PHE A 66 8.30 -25.18 -16.80
CA PHE A 66 7.10 -24.40 -17.06
C PHE A 66 7.27 -23.59 -18.35
N GLN A 67 6.75 -24.13 -19.46
CA GLN A 67 6.83 -23.51 -20.78
C GLN A 67 5.60 -22.66 -21.12
N ALA A 68 4.49 -22.87 -20.41
CA ALA A 68 3.31 -22.04 -20.59
C ALA A 68 3.66 -20.56 -20.31
N SER A 69 3.07 -19.66 -21.11
CA SER A 69 3.07 -18.20 -20.91
C SER A 69 4.43 -17.47 -20.97
N GLY A 70 5.50 -18.10 -21.48
CA GLY A 70 6.79 -17.41 -21.69
C GLY A 70 7.58 -17.16 -20.39
N LEU A 71 7.23 -17.90 -19.33
CA LEU A 71 7.84 -17.82 -18.00
C LEU A 71 9.21 -18.52 -17.91
N SER A 72 9.66 -19.19 -18.97
CA SER A 72 10.77 -20.16 -19.00
C SER A 72 12.16 -19.60 -18.66
N ASN A 73 12.32 -18.30 -18.44
CA ASN A 73 13.60 -17.65 -18.10
C ASN A 73 13.49 -16.68 -16.90
N LEU A 74 12.37 -16.73 -16.17
CA LEU A 74 12.15 -15.84 -15.04
C LEU A 74 12.47 -16.58 -13.72
N SER A 75 13.08 -15.87 -12.78
CA SER A 75 13.28 -16.35 -11.42
C SER A 75 12.12 -15.92 -10.52
N ALA A 76 11.61 -14.70 -10.73
CA ALA A 76 10.47 -14.15 -10.02
C ALA A 76 9.79 -13.06 -10.87
N TYR A 77 8.53 -12.74 -10.58
CA TYR A 77 7.83 -11.61 -11.18
C TYR A 77 6.72 -11.08 -10.27
N VAL A 78 6.29 -9.86 -10.55
CA VAL A 78 5.08 -9.27 -9.96
C VAL A 78 4.03 -9.17 -11.05
N THR A 79 2.84 -9.69 -10.76
CA THR A 79 1.69 -9.66 -11.67
C THR A 79 0.45 -9.05 -11.02
N LEU A 80 -0.43 -8.50 -11.86
CA LEU A 80 -1.74 -8.02 -11.44
C LEU A 80 -2.69 -9.21 -11.34
N LYS A 81 -3.24 -9.47 -10.15
CA LYS A 81 -4.20 -10.57 -9.99
C LYS A 81 -5.62 -10.12 -10.33
N PRO A 82 -6.45 -10.93 -10.99
CA PRO A 82 -7.81 -10.52 -11.38
C PRO A 82 -8.77 -10.43 -10.17
N TRP A 83 -8.47 -11.11 -9.06
CA TRP A 83 -9.20 -10.99 -7.78
C TRP A 83 -8.66 -9.88 -6.87
N TRP A 84 -9.40 -9.53 -5.82
CA TRP A 84 -9.01 -8.55 -4.81
C TRP A 84 -8.47 -9.17 -3.51
N PHE A 85 -8.80 -10.42 -3.24
CA PHE A 85 -8.41 -11.11 -2.00
C PHE A 85 -7.83 -12.47 -2.35
N GLY A 86 -6.62 -12.74 -1.87
CA GLY A 86 -5.87 -13.96 -2.14
C GLY A 86 -4.42 -13.81 -1.68
N PRO A 87 -3.62 -14.88 -1.78
CA PRO A 87 -2.21 -14.84 -1.39
C PRO A 87 -1.50 -13.68 -2.08
N PRO A 88 -0.67 -12.91 -1.36
CA PRO A 88 0.17 -11.88 -1.95
C PRO A 88 1.42 -12.47 -2.61
N ALA A 89 1.79 -13.70 -2.25
CA ALA A 89 2.99 -14.39 -2.68
C ALA A 89 2.66 -15.83 -3.09
N PHE A 90 3.29 -16.31 -4.16
CA PHE A 90 3.12 -17.66 -4.68
C PHE A 90 4.48 -18.29 -4.98
N ASP A 91 4.70 -19.47 -4.38
CA ASP A 91 5.84 -20.34 -4.64
C ASP A 91 5.40 -21.42 -5.64
N LEU A 92 5.89 -21.33 -6.87
CA LEU A 92 5.46 -22.25 -7.92
C LEU A 92 6.11 -23.64 -7.76
N LEU A 93 7.38 -23.70 -7.36
CA LEU A 93 8.09 -24.95 -7.15
C LEU A 93 7.49 -25.76 -6.01
N GLN A 94 7.15 -25.11 -4.90
CA GLN A 94 6.46 -25.76 -3.78
C GLN A 94 5.06 -26.24 -4.18
N THR A 95 4.34 -25.46 -5.00
CA THR A 95 2.99 -25.80 -5.43
C THR A 95 2.98 -26.98 -6.41
N GLU A 96 3.95 -27.05 -7.33
CA GLU A 96 4.15 -28.19 -8.23
C GLU A 96 4.46 -29.47 -7.42
N THR A 97 5.48 -29.41 -6.56
CA THR A 97 5.96 -30.57 -5.78
C THR A 97 4.91 -31.14 -4.83
N SER A 98 4.09 -30.28 -4.22
CA SER A 98 3.04 -30.72 -3.28
C SER A 98 1.86 -31.41 -3.97
N ASN A 99 1.66 -31.15 -5.27
CA ASN A 99 0.50 -31.63 -6.04
C ASN A 99 0.89 -32.59 -7.17
N LEU A 100 2.07 -33.19 -7.10
CA LEU A 100 2.53 -34.19 -8.08
C LEU A 100 1.59 -35.40 -8.09
N GLN A 101 0.67 -35.39 -9.04
CA GLN A 101 -0.17 -36.53 -9.36
C GLN A 101 0.52 -37.33 -10.48
N PRO A 102 0.74 -38.64 -10.31
CA PRO A 102 1.54 -39.46 -11.22
C PRO A 102 0.99 -39.57 -12.66
N TYR A 103 -0.24 -39.10 -12.91
CA TYR A 103 -0.91 -39.16 -14.21
C TYR A 103 -1.10 -37.81 -14.89
N LEU A 104 -0.74 -36.70 -14.24
CA LEU A 104 -0.91 -35.35 -14.77
C LEU A 104 0.43 -34.79 -15.25
N SER A 105 0.40 -33.99 -16.31
CA SER A 105 1.59 -33.24 -16.70
C SER A 105 2.00 -32.24 -15.61
N PRO A 106 3.29 -31.88 -15.47
CA PRO A 106 3.75 -30.92 -14.46
C PRO A 106 3.02 -29.58 -14.48
N ASP A 107 2.61 -29.12 -15.66
CA ASP A 107 1.86 -27.88 -15.82
C ASP A 107 0.42 -28.04 -15.30
N GLU A 108 -0.23 -29.16 -15.58
CA GLU A 108 -1.59 -29.42 -15.11
C GLU A 108 -1.65 -29.64 -13.60
N SER A 109 -0.65 -30.32 -13.01
CA SER A 109 -0.56 -30.50 -11.56
C SER A 109 -0.37 -29.17 -10.83
N LEU A 110 0.45 -28.27 -11.38
CA LEU A 110 0.64 -26.92 -10.85
C LEU A 110 -0.64 -26.08 -10.97
N LEU A 111 -1.32 -26.12 -12.13
CA LEU A 111 -2.57 -25.41 -12.33
C LEU A 111 -3.68 -25.91 -11.39
N GLN A 112 -3.73 -27.23 -11.15
CA GLN A 112 -4.64 -27.83 -10.19
C GLN A 112 -4.31 -27.40 -8.76
N GLY A 113 -3.02 -27.36 -8.39
CA GLY A 113 -2.55 -26.90 -7.09
C GLY A 113 -2.86 -25.42 -6.80
N LEU A 114 -2.77 -24.57 -7.82
CA LEU A 114 -3.17 -23.15 -7.73
C LEU A 114 -4.69 -22.97 -7.70
N GLY A 115 -5.44 -23.87 -8.32
CA GLY A 115 -6.90 -23.85 -8.37
C GLY A 115 -7.43 -22.51 -8.90
N ARG A 116 -8.16 -21.78 -8.04
CA ARG A 116 -8.72 -20.45 -8.36
C ARG A 116 -7.64 -19.41 -8.68
N TYR A 117 -6.40 -19.63 -8.23
CA TYR A 117 -5.29 -18.71 -8.42
C TYR A 117 -4.45 -19.02 -9.66
N SER A 118 -4.88 -19.95 -10.51
CA SER A 118 -4.17 -20.31 -11.76
C SER A 118 -3.97 -19.13 -12.71
N ALA A 119 -4.83 -18.10 -12.66
CA ALA A 119 -4.72 -16.92 -13.53
C ALA A 119 -3.40 -16.16 -13.37
N VAL A 120 -2.74 -16.27 -12.21
CA VAL A 120 -1.40 -15.67 -11.99
C VAL A 120 -0.39 -16.21 -13.00
N VAL A 121 -0.59 -17.44 -13.45
CA VAL A 121 0.34 -18.20 -14.30
C VAL A 121 -0.18 -18.33 -15.74
N THR A 122 -1.49 -18.50 -15.95
CA THR A 122 -2.05 -18.69 -17.31
C THR A 122 -2.10 -17.39 -18.12
N HIS A 123 -2.40 -16.26 -17.49
CA HIS A 123 -2.47 -14.95 -18.12
C HIS A 123 -1.78 -13.89 -17.24
N PRO A 124 -0.44 -13.93 -17.12
CA PRO A 124 0.29 -13.01 -16.27
C PRO A 124 0.36 -11.60 -16.89
N ASP A 125 -0.19 -10.61 -16.19
CA ASP A 125 0.04 -9.19 -16.46
C ASP A 125 1.34 -8.73 -15.78
N PHE A 126 2.47 -8.86 -16.48
CA PHE A 126 3.77 -8.54 -15.92
C PHE A 126 3.95 -7.04 -15.65
N ILE A 127 4.10 -6.69 -14.37
CA ILE A 127 4.48 -5.33 -13.95
C ILE A 127 5.98 -5.24 -13.72
N TRP A 128 6.56 -6.31 -13.17
CA TRP A 128 8.00 -6.41 -12.92
C TRP A 128 8.44 -7.85 -13.08
N VAL A 129 9.64 -8.05 -13.61
CA VAL A 129 10.21 -9.38 -13.85
C VAL A 129 11.67 -9.41 -13.41
N MET A 130 12.06 -10.51 -12.78
CA MET A 130 13.44 -10.85 -12.48
C MET A 130 13.83 -12.03 -13.36
N LYS A 131 14.79 -11.80 -14.25
CA LYS A 131 15.39 -12.86 -15.06
C LYS A 131 16.35 -13.68 -14.20
N ARG A 132 16.50 -14.94 -14.55
CA ARG A 132 17.50 -15.83 -13.95
C ARG A 132 18.91 -15.46 -14.41
#